data_AF-A0A2R6NW75-F1
#
_entry.id   AF-A0A2R6NW75-F1
#
_cell.length_a   1.000
_cell.length_b   1.000
_cell.length_c   1.000
_cell.angle_alpha   90.00
_cell.angle_beta   90.00
_cell.angle_gamma   90.00
#
_symmetry.space_group_name_H-M   'P 1'
#
loop_
_entity.id
_entity.type
_entity.pdbx_description
1 polymer ?
#
loop_
_entity_poly.entity_id
_entity_poly.type
_entity_poly.pdbx_seq_one_letter_code
_entity_poly.pdbx_strand_id
1 'polypeptide(L)'
;MTGAILGGSSVQQAARLQMVIMFMISSCTALSSIVTTILALSVVVDSEHRVRSDRIDNRPHAVWRARNWMAGKIAEKIKAAWVRFVERFKREDADREELQGLLR
;
A
#
# COMPACT_ATOMS: atom_id res chain seq x y z
N MET A 1 -6.70 21.99 11.82
CA MET A 1 -6.31 22.24 10.41
C MET A 1 -6.81 23.57 9.86
N THR A 2 -7.99 24.08 10.25
CA THR A 2 -8.49 25.40 9.80
C THR A 2 -7.90 26.59 10.58
N GLY A 3 -7.42 26.40 11.81
CA GLY A 3 -6.84 27.47 12.64
C GLY A 3 -5.42 27.92 12.26
N ALA A 4 -4.63 27.08 11.57
CA ALA A 4 -3.26 27.40 11.17
C ALA A 4 -3.16 28.07 9.79
N ILE A 5 -4.14 27.85 8.90
CA ILE A 5 -4.14 28.38 7.53
C ILE A 5 -4.46 29.88 7.48
N LEU A 6 -5.13 30.43 8.50
CA LEU A 6 -5.78 31.74 8.39
C LEU A 6 -5.21 32.85 9.25
N GLY A 7 -4.23 32.58 10.12
CA GLY A 7 -3.46 33.64 10.81
C GLY A 7 -4.29 34.75 11.48
N GLY A 8 -5.50 34.43 11.97
CA GLY A 8 -6.43 35.43 12.56
C GLY A 8 -7.68 35.78 11.73
N SER A 9 -7.90 35.19 10.54
CA SER A 9 -9.13 35.41 9.77
C SER A 9 -10.33 34.60 10.29
N SER A 10 -11.55 35.06 9.98
CA SER A 10 -12.80 34.47 10.49
C SER A 10 -12.95 32.98 10.14
N VAL A 11 -13.41 32.17 11.11
CA VAL A 11 -13.65 30.72 10.95
C VAL A 11 -14.67 30.41 9.85
N GLN A 12 -15.59 31.34 9.60
CA GLN A 12 -16.59 31.25 8.53
C GLN A 12 -15.93 31.30 7.14
N GLN A 13 -14.87 32.10 6.94
CA GLN A 13 -14.11 32.10 5.69
C GLN A 13 -13.32 30.79 5.52
N ALA A 14 -12.78 30.23 6.61
CA ALA A 14 -12.13 28.92 6.62
C ALA A 14 -13.04 27.80 6.10
N ALA A 15 -14.27 27.77 6.63
CA ALA A 15 -15.25 26.76 6.27
C ALA A 15 -15.65 26.88 4.79
N ARG A 16 -15.83 28.12 4.29
CA ARG A 16 -16.16 28.36 2.87
C ARG A 16 -15.03 27.92 1.95
N LEU A 17 -13.79 28.25 2.27
CA LEU A 17 -12.64 27.82 1.48
C LEU A 17 -12.52 26.29 1.46
N GLN A 18 -12.71 25.63 2.61
CA GLN A 18 -12.64 24.16 2.70
C GLN A 18 -13.71 23.48 1.85
N MET A 19 -14.93 24.04 1.78
CA MET A 19 -15.99 23.52 0.91
C MET A 19 -15.61 23.62 -0.57
N VAL A 20 -15.00 24.73 -1.00
CA VAL A 20 -14.53 24.89 -2.38
C VAL A 20 -13.40 23.92 -2.70
N ILE A 21 -12.43 23.75 -1.79
CA ILE A 21 -11.32 22.80 -1.97
C ILE A 21 -11.86 21.37 -2.11
N MET A 22 -12.80 20.98 -1.26
CA MET A 22 -13.40 19.64 -1.31
C MET A 22 -14.16 19.41 -2.63
N PHE A 23 -14.90 20.41 -3.11
CA PHE A 23 -15.56 20.37 -4.41
C PHE A 23 -14.55 20.27 -5.57
N MET A 24 -13.47 21.06 -5.54
CA MET A 24 -12.45 21.05 -6.58
C MET A 24 -11.73 19.70 -6.65
N ILE A 25 -11.34 19.13 -5.50
CA ILE A 25 -10.70 17.80 -5.45
C ILE A 25 -11.66 16.73 -6.01
N SER A 26 -12.93 16.76 -5.62
CA SER A 26 -13.94 15.81 -6.10
C SER A 26 -14.17 15.93 -7.61
N SER A 27 -14.38 17.15 -8.11
CA SER A 27 -14.62 17.40 -9.54
C SER A 27 -13.42 17.03 -10.41
N CYS A 28 -12.20 17.38 -10.00
CA CYS A 28 -10.99 16.96 -10.72
C CYS A 28 -10.81 15.44 -10.71
N THR A 29 -11.09 14.76 -9.60
CA THR A 29 -11.00 13.29 -9.51
C THR A 29 -12.04 12.61 -10.41
N ALA A 30 -13.28 13.10 -10.38
CA ALA A 30 -14.36 12.60 -11.23
C ALA A 30 -14.03 12.80 -12.72
N LEU A 31 -13.57 14.00 -13.10
CA LEU A 31 -13.17 14.29 -14.46
C LEU A 31 -11.98 13.44 -14.90
N SER A 32 -10.96 13.30 -14.05
CA SER A 32 -9.81 12.43 -14.31
C SER A 32 -10.23 10.98 -14.52
N SER A 33 -11.18 10.48 -13.72
CA SER A 33 -11.72 9.12 -13.84
C SER A 33 -12.43 8.93 -15.17
N ILE A 34 -13.28 9.87 -15.58
CA ILE A 34 -13.99 9.84 -16.86
C ILE A 34 -13.00 9.86 -18.02
N VAL A 35 -12.06 10.80 -18.04
CA VAL A 35 -11.07 10.92 -19.13
C VAL A 35 -10.20 9.67 -19.21
N THR A 36 -9.71 9.17 -18.07
CA THR A 36 -8.91 7.93 -18.03
C THR A 36 -9.69 6.74 -18.57
N THR A 37 -10.97 6.63 -18.22
CA THR A 37 -11.85 5.56 -18.71
C THR A 37 -12.04 5.65 -20.22
N ILE A 38 -12.30 6.85 -20.76
CA ILE A 38 -12.47 7.06 -22.20
C ILE A 38 -11.18 6.71 -22.95
N LEU A 39 -10.02 7.18 -22.46
CA LEU A 39 -8.73 6.87 -23.08
C LEU A 39 -8.43 5.37 -23.02
N ALA A 40 -8.70 4.72 -21.88
CA ALA A 40 -8.53 3.28 -21.74
C ALA A 40 -9.41 2.51 -22.74
N LEU A 41 -10.69 2.87 -22.86
CA LEU A 41 -11.59 2.27 -23.85
C LEU A 41 -11.10 2.52 -25.28
N SER A 42 -10.63 3.73 -25.60
CA SER A 42 -10.10 4.04 -26.93
C SER A 42 -8.84 3.25 -27.29
N VAL A 43 -8.05 2.83 -26.30
CA VAL A 43 -6.84 2.01 -26.54
C VAL A 43 -7.19 0.52 -26.61
N VAL A 44 -8.09 0.07 -25.74
CA VAL A 44 -8.38 -1.36 -25.51
C VAL A 44 -9.48 -1.89 -26.44
N VAL A 45 -10.47 -1.07 -26.80
CA VAL A 45 -11.62 -1.47 -27.61
C VAL A 45 -11.41 -1.09 -29.08
N ASP A 46 -11.58 -2.05 -29.98
CA ASP A 46 -11.49 -1.86 -31.42
C ASP A 46 -12.85 -1.47 -32.03
N SER A 47 -12.86 -1.04 -33.30
CA SER A 47 -14.09 -0.62 -34.02
C SER A 47 -15.18 -1.69 -34.12
N GLU A 48 -14.85 -2.96 -33.90
CA GLU A 48 -15.82 -4.07 -33.83
C GLU A 48 -16.32 -4.36 -32.39
N HIS A 49 -16.13 -3.43 -31.44
CA HIS A 49 -16.43 -3.61 -30.01
C HIS A 49 -15.69 -4.79 -29.35
N ARG A 50 -14.57 -5.22 -29.94
CA ARG A 50 -13.73 -6.29 -29.41
C ARG A 50 -12.60 -5.74 -28.56
N VAL A 51 -12.29 -6.43 -27.47
CA VAL A 51 -11.15 -6.11 -26.61
C VAL A 51 -9.87 -6.64 -27.26
N ARG A 52 -8.98 -5.75 -27.71
CA ARG A 52 -7.68 -6.11 -28.29
C ARG A 52 -6.67 -6.43 -27.20
N SER A 53 -6.61 -7.70 -26.81
CA SER A 53 -5.62 -8.23 -25.85
C SER A 53 -4.17 -7.98 -26.27
N ASP A 54 -3.92 -7.77 -27.56
CA ASP A 54 -2.61 -7.40 -28.12
C ASP A 54 -2.08 -6.05 -27.63
N ARG A 55 -2.97 -5.11 -27.28
CA ARG A 55 -2.61 -3.79 -26.71
C ARG A 55 -2.57 -3.78 -25.18
N ILE A 56 -2.92 -4.90 -24.55
CA ILE A 56 -2.88 -5.07 -23.10
C ILE A 56 -1.55 -5.71 -22.76
N ASP A 57 -0.65 -4.96 -22.11
CA ASP A 57 0.63 -5.50 -21.67
C ASP A 57 0.40 -6.61 -20.64
N ASN A 58 0.66 -7.85 -21.06
CA ASN A 58 0.51 -9.07 -20.25
C ASN A 58 1.81 -9.40 -19.49
N ARG A 59 2.87 -8.59 -19.63
CA ARG A 59 4.10 -8.77 -18.86
C ARG A 59 3.86 -8.31 -17.41
N PRO A 60 4.41 -9.03 -16.41
CA PRO A 60 4.30 -8.61 -15.02
C PRO A 60 4.96 -7.23 -14.85
N HIS A 61 4.12 -6.24 -14.57
CA HIS A 61 4.47 -4.83 -14.49
C HIS A 61 5.63 -4.64 -13.49
N ALA A 62 6.49 -3.64 -13.72
CA ALA A 62 7.66 -3.38 -12.88
C ALA A 62 7.31 -3.27 -11.38
N VAL A 63 6.11 -2.76 -11.07
CA VAL A 63 5.55 -2.68 -9.71
C VAL A 63 5.33 -4.07 -9.09
N TRP A 64 4.86 -5.05 -9.86
CA TRP A 64 4.65 -6.42 -9.38
C TRP A 64 5.99 -7.15 -9.18
N ARG A 65 6.98 -6.85 -10.02
CA ARG A 65 8.36 -7.33 -9.84
C ARG A 65 9.02 -6.75 -8.58
N ALA A 66 8.83 -5.46 -8.34
CA ALA A 66 9.30 -4.78 -7.13
C ALA A 66 8.59 -5.30 -5.87
N ARG A 67 7.28 -5.52 -5.93
CA ARG A 67 6.49 -6.11 -4.84
C ARG A 67 6.97 -7.51 -4.49
N ASN A 68 7.18 -8.39 -5.48
CA ASN A 68 7.66 -9.74 -5.23
C ASN A 68 9.07 -9.78 -4.66
N TRP A 69 9.94 -8.89 -5.14
CA TRP A 69 11.28 -8.74 -4.60
C TRP A 69 11.26 -8.27 -3.13
N MET A 70 10.40 -7.31 -2.79
CA MET A 70 10.20 -6.89 -1.40
C MET A 70 9.59 -8.00 -0.53
N ALA A 71 8.58 -8.70 -1.03
CA ALA A 71 7.93 -9.81 -0.33
C ALA A 71 8.94 -10.94 -0.03
N GLY A 72 9.80 -11.28 -1.00
CA GLY A 72 10.87 -12.27 -0.81
C GLY A 72 11.86 -11.85 0.28
N LYS A 73 12.34 -10.60 0.26
CA LYS A 73 13.25 -10.08 1.29
C LYS A 73 12.64 -10.05 2.69
N ILE A 74 11.35 -9.76 2.78
CA ILE A 74 10.62 -9.77 4.06
C ILE A 74 10.48 -11.21 4.57
N ALA A 75 10.11 -12.15 3.71
CA ALA A 75 9.96 -13.56 4.07
C ALA A 75 11.28 -14.17 4.57
N GLU A 76 12.40 -13.88 3.91
CA GLU A 76 13.72 -14.36 4.35
C GLU A 76 14.12 -13.80 5.71
N LYS A 77 13.89 -12.50 5.95
CA LYS A 77 14.16 -11.88 7.26
C LYS A 77 13.28 -12.46 8.36
N ILE A 78 12.00 -12.71 8.09
CA ILE A 78 11.08 -13.34 9.05
C ILE A 78 11.53 -14.76 9.35
N LYS A 79 11.88 -15.55 8.32
CA LYS A 79 12.36 -16.94 8.51
C LYS A 79 13.64 -16.97 9.33
N ALA A 80 14.60 -16.09 9.04
CA ALA A 80 15.85 -15.99 9.81
C ALA A 80 15.66 -15.47 11.25
N ALA A 81 14.64 -14.64 11.49
CA ALA A 81 14.27 -14.23 12.84
C ALA A 81 13.59 -15.38 13.60
N TRP A 82 12.73 -16.14 12.93
CA TRP A 82 11.99 -17.25 13.53
C TRP A 82 12.89 -18.42 13.92
N VAL A 83 13.85 -18.80 13.05
CA VAL A 83 14.85 -19.82 13.39
C VAL A 83 15.67 -19.42 14.62
N ARG A 84 16.15 -18.17 14.66
CA ARG A 84 16.89 -17.65 15.83
C ARG A 84 16.04 -17.59 17.09
N PHE A 85 14.75 -17.31 16.97
CA PHE A 85 13.83 -17.29 18.10
C PHE A 85 13.59 -18.70 18.66
N VAL A 86 13.36 -19.68 17.78
CA VAL A 86 13.18 -21.09 18.15
C VAL A 86 14.45 -21.66 18.80
N GLU A 87 15.64 -21.36 18.26
CA GLU A 87 16.91 -21.78 18.86
C GLU A 87 17.12 -21.18 20.26
N ARG A 88 16.66 -19.96 20.49
CA ARG A 88 16.75 -19.30 21.80
C ARG A 88 15.82 -19.94 22.83
N PHE A 89 14.58 -20.23 22.45
CA PHE A 89 13.64 -20.95 23.30
C PHE A 89 14.13 -22.35 23.65
N LYS A 90 14.68 -23.08 22.66
CA LYS A 90 15.23 -24.42 22.90
C LYS A 90 16.44 -24.43 23.85
N ARG A 91 17.22 -23.34 23.90
CA ARG A 91 18.31 -23.18 24.88
C ARG A 91 17.77 -22.88 26.29
N GLU A 92 16.75 -22.04 26.42
CA GLU A 92 16.13 -21.75 27.73
C GLU A 92 15.46 -22.99 28.35
N ASP A 93 14.89 -23.88 27.53
CA ASP A 93 14.33 -25.14 28.00
C ASP A 93 15.42 -26.13 28.47
N ALA A 94 16.55 -26.20 27.77
CA ALA A 94 17.69 -27.03 28.15
C ALA A 94 18.35 -26.56 29.46
N ASP A 95 18.51 -25.25 29.64
CA ASP A 95 19.10 -24.69 30.86
C ASP A 95 18.17 -24.88 32.08
N ARG A 96 16.84 -24.90 31.89
CA ARG A 96 15.88 -25.22 32.97
C ARG A 96 15.94 -26.68 33.41
N GLU A 97 16.16 -27.62 32.49
CA GLU A 97 16.30 -29.04 32.83
C GLU A 97 17.59 -29.29 33.62
N GLU A 98 18.70 -28.64 33.26
CA GLU A 98 19.96 -28.72 34.03
C GLU A 98 19.83 -28.11 35.44
N LEU A 99 19.15 -26.95 35.56
CA LEU A 99 18.90 -26.31 36.86
C LEU A 99 18.00 -27.14 37.78
N GLN A 100 17.05 -27.92 37.24
CA GLN A 100 16.23 -28.84 38.03
C GLN A 100 16.97 -30.12 38.43
N GLY A 101 17.96 -30.55 37.63
CA GLY A 101 18.85 -31.66 37.98
C GLY A 101 19.85 -31.32 39.10
N LEU A 102 20.26 -30.05 39.21
CA LEU A 102 21.17 -29.56 40.27
C LEU A 102 20.48 -29.26 41.62
N LEU A 103 19.15 -29.23 41.66
CA LEU A 103 18.33 -28.95 42.84
C LEU A 103 17.71 -30.21 43.49
N ARG A 104 18.14 -31.41 43.07
CA ARG A 104 17.83 -32.71 43.68
C ARG A 104 19.11 -33.40 44.14
#